data_AF-A0A382W1H7-F1
#
_entry.id   AF-A0A382W1H7-F1
#
_cell.length_a   1.000
_cell.length_b   1.000
_cell.length_c   1.000
_cell.angle_alpha   90.00
_cell.angle_beta   90.00
_cell.angle_gamma   90.00
#
_symmetry.space_group_name_H-M   'P 1'
#
loop_
_entity.id
_entity.type
_entity.pdbx_description
1 polymer ?
#
loop_
_entity_poly.entity_id
_entity_poly.type
_entity_poly.pdbx_seq_one_letter_code
_entity_poly.pdbx_strand_id
1 'polypeptide(L)'
;MAEFPFVHSLGKKYNQDLMVIFVSADWLDEENQVKEFLSSMDVNGHSYIKDQPGEEFINGFHKDWTGSLPFTIVYGKLSGEIVDYWENSKHEKRFIEAVEKAINS
;
A
#
# COMPACT_ATOMS: atom_id res chain seq x y z
N MET A 1 0.23 -15.40 -7.23
CA MET A 1 0.89 -15.23 -5.91
C MET A 1 -0.04 -14.41 -5.02
N ALA A 2 0.12 -14.44 -3.70
CA ALA A 2 -0.61 -13.51 -2.83
C ALA A 2 -0.08 -12.09 -3.03
N GLU A 3 -0.96 -11.07 -2.99
CA GLU A 3 -0.61 -9.68 -3.27
C GLU A 3 0.42 -9.11 -2.29
N PHE A 4 0.19 -9.28 -0.98
CA PHE A 4 1.03 -8.72 0.06
C PHE A 4 2.53 -9.08 -0.09
N PRO A 5 2.93 -10.36 -0.14
CA PRO A 5 4.35 -10.72 -0.27
C PRO A 5 4.95 -10.24 -1.61
N PHE A 6 4.13 -10.14 -2.66
CA PHE A 6 4.59 -9.62 -3.95
C PHE A 6 4.92 -8.13 -3.86
N VAL A 7 4.00 -7.31 -3.34
CA VAL A 7 4.22 -5.86 -3.15
C VAL A 7 5.43 -5.61 -2.24
N HIS A 8 5.55 -6.38 -1.16
CA HIS A 8 6.70 -6.30 -0.27
C HIS A 8 8.03 -6.61 -0.99
N SER A 9 8.03 -7.60 -1.89
CA SER A 9 9.20 -7.93 -2.70
C SER A 9 9.59 -6.81 -3.68
N LEU A 10 8.62 -6.05 -4.21
CA LEU A 10 8.89 -4.88 -5.06
C LEU A 10 9.58 -3.78 -4.25
N GLY A 11 9.12 -3.52 -3.02
CA GLY A 11 9.77 -2.58 -2.11
C GLY A 11 11.23 -2.96 -1.81
N LYS A 12 11.51 -4.26 -1.61
CA LYS A 12 12.89 -4.77 -1.45
C LYS A 12 13.71 -4.61 -2.73
N LYS A 13 13.13 -4.92 -3.89
CA LYS A 13 13.80 -4.87 -5.20
C LYS A 13 14.17 -3.45 -5.62
N TYR A 14 13.30 -2.48 -5.40
CA TYR A 14 13.47 -1.08 -5.81
C TYR A 14 13.75 -0.15 -4.62
N ASN A 15 14.41 -0.63 -3.56
CA ASN A 15 14.53 0.09 -2.28
C ASN A 15 15.22 1.47 -2.31
N GLN A 16 15.92 1.81 -3.40
CA GLN A 16 16.52 3.13 -3.61
C GLN A 16 15.53 4.14 -4.21
N ASP A 17 14.47 3.65 -4.86
CA ASP A 17 13.56 4.44 -5.69
C ASP A 17 12.09 4.30 -5.26
N LEU A 18 11.76 3.27 -4.49
CA LEU A 18 10.42 2.92 -4.05
C LEU A 18 10.37 2.71 -2.54
N MET A 19 9.48 3.44 -1.88
CA MET A 19 9.06 3.17 -0.51
C MET A 19 7.66 2.55 -0.52
N VAL A 20 7.50 1.39 0.11
CA VAL A 20 6.20 0.75 0.30
C VAL A 20 5.76 0.95 1.74
N ILE A 21 4.57 1.53 1.92
CA ILE A 21 3.93 1.71 3.23
C ILE A 21 2.67 0.85 3.25
N PHE A 22 2.55 -0.03 4.24
CA PHE A 22 1.33 -0.78 4.49
C PHE A 22 0.48 -0.05 5.53
N VAL A 23 -0.80 0.13 5.21
CA VAL A 23 -1.80 0.69 6.14
C VAL A 23 -2.84 -0.38 6.40
N SER A 24 -2.92 -0.86 7.64
CA SER A 24 -3.96 -1.79 8.07
C SER A 24 -5.27 -1.02 8.31
N ALA A 25 -6.35 -1.55 7.76
CA ALA A 25 -7.72 -1.13 8.06
C ALA A 25 -8.33 -1.93 9.24
N ASP A 26 -7.48 -2.75 9.88
CA ASP A 26 -7.57 -3.41 11.18
C ASP A 26 -8.35 -2.62 12.24
N TRP A 27 -9.04 -3.30 13.16
CA TRP A 27 -9.40 -2.67 14.43
C TRP A 27 -8.17 -2.52 15.33
N LEU A 28 -8.13 -1.48 16.16
CA LEU A 28 -6.98 -1.21 17.04
C LEU A 28 -6.68 -2.34 18.03
N ASP A 29 -7.69 -3.10 18.46
CA ASP A 29 -7.52 -4.26 19.34
C ASP A 29 -6.84 -5.45 18.63
N GLU A 30 -6.77 -5.43 17.30
CA GLU A 30 -6.03 -6.40 16.48
C GLU A 30 -4.58 -5.99 16.20
N GLU A 31 -4.09 -4.88 16.79
CA GLU A 31 -2.73 -4.35 16.58
C GLU A 31 -1.63 -5.42 16.77
N ASN A 32 -1.76 -6.29 17.77
CA ASN A 32 -0.78 -7.35 18.00
C ASN A 32 -0.77 -8.38 16.86
N GLN A 33 -1.94 -8.76 16.34
CA GLN A 33 -2.05 -9.69 15.21
C GLN A 33 -1.46 -9.08 13.94
N VAL A 34 -1.71 -7.79 13.70
CA VAL A 34 -1.13 -7.04 12.59
C VAL A 34 0.40 -7.01 12.70
N LYS A 35 0.94 -6.72 13.90
CA LYS A 35 2.39 -6.74 14.14
C LYS A 35 3.01 -8.11 13.90
N GLU A 36 2.37 -9.17 14.40
CA GLU A 36 2.83 -10.55 14.17
C GLU A 36 2.83 -10.92 12.69
N PHE A 37 1.77 -10.56 11.96
CA PHE A 37 1.69 -10.77 10.51
C PHE A 37 2.81 -10.03 9.76
N LEU A 38 3.00 -8.74 10.02
CA LEU A 38 4.05 -7.94 9.40
C LEU A 38 5.45 -8.50 9.70
N SER A 39 5.68 -8.92 10.95
CA SER A 39 6.93 -9.56 11.37
C SER A 39 7.15 -10.89 10.65
N SER A 40 6.11 -11.71 10.46
CA SER A 40 6.20 -12.98 9.74
C SER A 40 6.55 -12.81 8.25
N MET A 41 6.27 -11.63 7.69
CA MET A 41 6.55 -11.26 6.31
C MET A 41 7.88 -10.51 6.14
N ASP A 42 8.66 -10.33 7.22
CA ASP A 42 9.93 -9.57 7.22
C ASP A 42 9.76 -8.12 6.72
N VAL A 43 8.64 -7.49 7.10
CA VAL A 43 8.38 -6.07 6.83
C VAL A 43 9.16 -5.24 7.83
N ASN A 44 10.20 -4.58 7.34
CA ASN A 44 11.02 -3.64 8.08
C ASN A 44 10.69 -2.22 7.60
N GLY A 45 10.24 -1.32 8.49
CA GLY A 45 9.90 0.06 8.14
C GLY A 45 8.64 0.59 8.83
N HIS A 46 8.08 1.66 8.29
CA HIS A 46 6.85 2.26 8.78
C HIS A 46 5.62 1.56 8.20
N SER A 47 4.74 1.13 9.10
CA SER A 47 3.36 0.72 8.80
C SER A 47 2.42 1.46 9.73
N TYR A 48 1.18 1.66 9.30
CA TYR A 48 0.16 2.38 10.06
C TYR A 48 -1.07 1.51 10.24
N ILE A 49 -1.83 1.75 11.30
CA ILE A 49 -3.17 1.19 11.50
C ILE A 49 -4.18 2.35 11.54
N LYS A 50 -5.32 2.16 10.88
CA LYS A 50 -6.34 3.19 10.75
C LYS A 50 -7.14 3.36 12.05
N ASP A 51 -6.96 4.49 12.72
CA ASP A 51 -7.77 4.90 13.89
C ASP A 51 -8.90 5.91 13.55
N GLN A 52 -9.11 6.23 12.27
CA GLN A 52 -10.15 7.17 11.85
C GLN A 52 -11.47 6.47 11.47
N PRO A 53 -12.61 7.17 11.56
CA PRO A 53 -13.88 6.72 10.97
C PRO A 53 -13.70 6.39 9.48
N GLY A 54 -14.42 5.36 9.00
CA GLY A 54 -14.24 4.84 7.63
C GLY A 54 -14.40 5.90 6.54
N GLU A 55 -15.48 6.70 6.60
CA GLU A 55 -15.75 7.75 5.61
C GLU A 55 -14.67 8.84 5.60
N GLU A 56 -14.23 9.30 6.78
CA GLU A 56 -13.16 10.30 6.90
C GLU A 56 -11.84 9.77 6.34
N PHE A 57 -11.51 8.52 6.65
CA PHE A 57 -10.30 7.87 6.15
C PHE A 57 -10.32 7.72 4.62
N ILE A 58 -11.44 7.24 4.07
CA ILE A 58 -11.62 7.05 2.62
C ILE A 58 -11.48 8.38 1.90
N ASN A 59 -12.25 9.39 2.33
CA ASN A 59 -12.24 10.72 1.72
C ASN A 59 -10.91 11.45 1.89
N GLY A 60 -10.17 11.15 2.96
CA GLY A 60 -8.83 11.67 3.21
C GLY A 60 -7.76 11.06 2.30
N PHE A 61 -7.93 9.81 1.86
CA PHE A 61 -6.97 9.11 1.01
C PHE A 61 -7.19 9.39 -0.48
N HIS A 62 -8.40 9.12 -1.00
CA HIS A 62 -8.71 9.34 -2.41
C HIS A 62 -10.23 9.44 -2.63
N LYS A 63 -10.70 10.50 -3.28
CA LYS A 63 -12.15 10.76 -3.46
C LYS A 63 -12.88 9.69 -4.29
N ASP A 64 -12.15 9.01 -5.18
CA ASP A 64 -12.72 7.94 -6.00
C ASP A 64 -12.60 6.55 -5.34
N TRP A 65 -12.01 6.46 -4.15
CA TRP A 65 -11.98 5.20 -3.41
C TRP A 65 -13.34 4.97 -2.74
N THR A 66 -13.94 3.81 -2.98
CA THR A 66 -15.24 3.37 -2.45
C THR A 66 -15.15 2.80 -1.04
N GLY A 67 -13.94 2.58 -0.52
CA GLY A 67 -13.70 1.82 0.72
C GLY A 67 -13.42 0.34 0.49
N SER A 68 -13.44 -0.14 -0.75
CA SER A 68 -13.09 -1.52 -1.08
C SER A 68 -11.63 -1.83 -0.73
N LEU A 69 -11.40 -2.98 -0.10
CA LEU A 69 -10.06 -3.48 0.26
C LEU A 69 -9.69 -4.72 -0.58
N PRO A 70 -8.42 -4.91 -0.96
CA PRO A 70 -7.32 -3.96 -0.78
C PRO A 70 -7.47 -2.73 -1.69
N PHE A 71 -6.88 -1.61 -1.26
CA PHE A 71 -6.73 -0.40 -2.06
C PHE A 71 -5.24 -0.09 -2.21
N THR A 72 -4.82 0.24 -3.42
CA THR A 72 -3.44 0.67 -3.69
C THR A 72 -3.47 2.01 -4.39
N ILE A 73 -2.59 2.91 -3.95
CA ILE A 73 -2.32 4.22 -4.56
C ILE A 73 -0.82 4.38 -4.72
N VAL A 74 -0.40 4.96 -5.83
CA VAL A 74 1.00 5.06 -6.23
C VAL A 74 1.31 6.51 -6.57
N TYR A 75 2.37 7.03 -5.95
CA TYR A 75 2.85 8.39 -6.12
C TYR A 75 4.14 8.41 -6.95
N GLY A 76 4.29 9.41 -7.83
CA GLY A 76 5.50 9.63 -8.60
C GLY A 76 6.66 10.05 -7.69
N LYS A 77 7.85 9.48 -7.92
CA LYS A 77 9.04 9.71 -7.08
C LYS A 77 9.49 11.18 -7.10
N LEU A 78 9.44 11.83 -8.25
CA LEU A 78 9.91 13.20 -8.45
C LEU A 78 8.78 14.22 -8.33
N SER A 79 7.60 13.90 -8.88
CA SER A 79 6.44 14.79 -8.85
C SER A 79 5.70 14.80 -7.51
N GLY A 80 5.68 13.69 -6.78
CA GLY A 80 4.82 13.51 -5.61
C GLY A 80 3.33 13.41 -5.95
N GLU A 81 2.98 13.43 -7.23
CA GLU A 81 1.60 13.35 -7.73
C GLU A 81 1.13 11.90 -7.80
N ILE A 82 -0.18 11.69 -7.77
CA ILE A 82 -0.77 10.36 -7.96
C ILE A 82 -0.57 9.95 -9.42
N VAL A 83 0.22 8.91 -9.65
CA VAL A 83 0.42 8.33 -10.97
C VAL A 83 -0.49 7.13 -11.22
N ASP A 84 -0.99 6.51 -10.15
CA ASP A 84 -1.89 5.37 -10.27
C ASP A 84 -2.68 5.05 -9.00
N TYR A 85 -3.83 4.39 -9.15
CA TYR A 85 -4.58 3.80 -8.05
C TYR A 85 -5.54 2.71 -8.54
N TRP A 86 -5.92 1.79 -7.66
CA TRP A 86 -6.98 0.83 -7.92
C TRP A 86 -7.52 0.20 -6.64
N GLU A 87 -8.72 -0.35 -6.79
CA GLU A 87 -9.38 -1.19 -5.80
C GLU A 87 -9.31 -2.66 -6.17
N ASN A 88 -9.43 -3.48 -5.12
CA ASN A 88 -9.37 -4.92 -5.16
C ASN A 88 -8.02 -5.44 -5.65
N SER A 89 -7.78 -6.73 -5.43
CA SER A 89 -6.53 -7.32 -5.87
C SER A 89 -6.37 -7.32 -7.39
N LYS A 90 -5.13 -7.18 -7.87
CA LYS A 90 -4.79 -7.17 -9.31
C LYS A 90 -3.67 -8.18 -9.61
N HIS A 91 -3.52 -8.48 -10.90
CA HIS A 91 -2.39 -9.27 -11.38
C HIS A 91 -1.06 -8.54 -11.15
N GLU A 92 -0.01 -9.30 -10.87
CA GLU A 92 1.35 -8.81 -10.58
C GLU A 92 1.87 -7.80 -11.61
N LYS A 93 1.56 -8.02 -12.89
CA LYS A 93 1.89 -7.11 -14.00
C LYS A 93 1.44 -5.67 -13.72
N ARG A 94 0.26 -5.49 -13.12
CA ARG A 94 -0.31 -4.16 -12.82
C ARG A 94 0.57 -3.36 -11.86
N PHE A 95 1.09 -4.02 -10.84
CA PHE A 95 1.97 -3.38 -9.84
C PHE A 95 3.33 -3.05 -10.44
N ILE A 96 3.88 -3.94 -11.29
CA ILE A 96 5.16 -3.68 -11.96
C ILE A 96 5.05 -2.44 -12.85
N GLU A 97 4.01 -2.38 -13.68
CA GLU A 97 3.76 -1.22 -14.55
C GLU A 97 3.58 0.08 -13.75
N ALA A 98 2.85 0.03 -12.62
CA ALA A 98 2.65 1.19 -11.76
C ALA A 98 3.96 1.64 -11.07
N VAL A 99 4.79 0.71 -10.60
CA VAL A 99 6.11 1.02 -10.02
C VAL A 99 7.03 1.63 -11.07
N GLU A 100 7.11 1.03 -12.26
CA GLU A 100 7.94 1.56 -13.36
C GLU A 100 7.49 2.96 -13.79
N LYS A 101 6.18 3.24 -13.80
CA LYS A 101 5.65 4.58 -14.02
C LYS A 101 6.08 5.54 -12.89
N ALA A 102 5.94 5.11 -11.64
CA ALA A 102 6.19 5.93 -10.46
C ALA A 102 7.65 6.35 -10.31
N ILE A 103 8.59 5.43 -10.51
CA ILE A 103 10.04 5.74 -10.35
C ILE A 103 10.58 6.67 -11.46
N ASN A 104 9.86 6.79 -12.58
CA ASN A 104 10.21 7.64 -13.72
C ASN A 104 9.38 8.93 -13.81
N SER A 105 8.50 9.20 -12.83
CA SER A 105 7.64 10.39 -12.73
C SER A 105 7.94 11.20 -11.48
#